data_AF-A0A420F2X6-F1
#
_entry.id   AF-A0A420F2X6-F1
#
_cell.length_a   1.000
_cell.length_b   1.000
_cell.length_c   1.000
_cell.angle_alpha   90.00
_cell.angle_beta   90.00
_cell.angle_gamma   90.00
#
_symmetry.space_group_name_H-M   'P 1'
#
loop_
_entity.id
_entity.type
_entity.pdbx_description
1 polymer ?
#
loop_
_entity_poly.entity_id
_entity_poly.type
_entity_poly.pdbx_seq_one_letter_code
_entity_poly.pdbx_strand_id
1 'polypeptide(L)'
;MTRPRNPGGGNGDGGNPRPDGDGDGDTGTPSGRRPGTSKVPDNISQAHDELAKTAERGRPEEEGQQPTKQPDSDSTTSDGETPDAFVDSIVSDPKSVAGRSAEDIAQQFNDAGYPATVQQSTKKGTSGNAVQVRIQGHPEITNIQVHPGGGRHTPEGSPYWKISTSTAGKIWVIPEDFRGADDLNGNVVRYDE
;
A
#
# COMPACT_ATOMS: atom_id res chain seq x y z
N MET A 1 -7.48 65.68 24.54
CA MET A 1 -8.42 65.92 25.67
C MET A 1 -9.79 65.40 25.26
N THR A 2 -10.61 64.62 25.97
CA THR A 2 -10.62 63.96 27.28
C THR A 2 -11.85 63.01 27.24
N ARG A 3 -11.80 61.83 27.88
CA ARG A 3 -12.91 60.86 28.01
C ARG A 3 -14.07 61.43 28.85
N PRO A 4 -15.28 60.86 28.71
CA PRO A 4 -16.10 60.47 29.87
C PRO A 4 -16.51 58.98 29.75
N ARG A 5 -16.18 58.09 30.70
CA ARG A 5 -16.84 57.74 31.98
C ARG A 5 -18.30 57.25 31.87
N ASN A 6 -18.43 55.92 32.06
CA ASN A 6 -19.61 55.09 32.36
C ASN A 6 -20.27 55.51 33.70
N PRO A 7 -21.57 55.25 33.97
CA PRO A 7 -21.94 53.99 34.67
C PRO A 7 -23.39 53.46 34.47
N GLY A 8 -23.56 52.14 34.66
CA GLY A 8 -24.54 51.61 35.63
C GLY A 8 -25.92 51.09 35.16
N GLY A 9 -26.27 49.89 35.66
CA GLY A 9 -27.63 49.34 35.80
C GLY A 9 -28.09 48.46 34.63
N GLY A 10 -28.59 47.24 34.76
CA GLY A 10 -29.16 46.52 35.91
C GLY A 10 -30.52 45.93 35.52
N ASN A 11 -30.67 44.62 35.72
CA ASN A 11 -31.92 43.84 35.92
C ASN A 11 -32.68 43.29 34.70
N GLY A 12 -33.21 42.05 34.86
CA GLY A 12 -34.24 41.44 34.02
C GLY A 12 -33.89 40.02 33.54
N ASP A 13 -33.73 39.02 34.42
CA ASP A 13 -34.80 38.14 34.94
C ASP A 13 -35.26 37.04 33.95
N GLY A 14 -35.11 35.79 34.38
CA GLY A 14 -35.39 34.57 33.63
C GLY A 14 -34.99 33.33 34.44
N GLY A 15 -35.65 33.14 35.59
CA GLY A 15 -35.48 31.99 36.51
C GLY A 15 -35.68 30.62 35.83
N ASN A 16 -34.87 29.60 36.17
CA ASN A 16 -34.92 28.67 37.32
C ASN A 16 -36.00 27.56 37.16
N PRO A 17 -35.87 26.31 37.69
CA PRO A 17 -34.86 25.78 38.61
C PRO A 17 -34.25 24.41 38.24
N ARG A 18 -33.12 24.05 38.86
CA ARG A 18 -32.69 22.66 39.06
C ARG A 18 -33.04 22.27 40.51
N PRO A 19 -33.55 21.05 40.76
CA PRO A 19 -33.85 20.61 42.10
C PRO A 19 -32.57 20.27 42.87
N ASP A 20 -32.45 20.88 44.05
CA ASP A 20 -31.60 20.44 45.14
C ASP A 20 -32.06 19.08 45.67
N GLY A 21 -31.10 18.29 46.10
CA GLY A 21 -31.29 17.00 46.74
C GLY A 21 -30.05 16.64 47.55
N ASP A 22 -30.11 17.04 48.81
CA ASP A 22 -29.27 16.78 49.99
C ASP A 22 -28.75 15.33 50.06
N GLY A 23 -27.64 14.95 50.68
CA GLY A 23 -26.78 15.55 51.69
C GLY A 23 -25.92 14.43 52.31
N ASP A 24 -24.78 14.84 52.88
CA ASP A 24 -24.01 14.24 53.99
C ASP A 24 -23.44 12.80 53.88
N GLY A 25 -22.11 12.69 54.06
CA GLY A 25 -21.49 11.41 54.42
C GLY A 25 -19.99 11.29 54.19
N ASP A 26 -19.22 11.81 55.14
CA ASP A 26 -17.77 11.63 55.34
C ASP A 26 -17.26 10.18 55.18
N THR A 27 -16.09 10.00 54.55
CA THR A 27 -14.93 9.15 54.94
C THR A 27 -14.15 8.56 53.75
N GLY A 28 -12.85 8.84 53.69
CA GLY A 28 -11.85 7.86 53.21
C GLY A 28 -11.18 8.08 51.86
N THR A 29 -10.07 8.83 51.85
CA THR A 29 -8.93 8.54 50.95
C THR A 29 -8.22 7.29 51.51
N PRO A 30 -7.93 6.23 50.71
CA PRO A 30 -6.68 6.22 49.96
C PRO A 30 -6.66 5.48 48.61
N SER A 31 -5.72 5.92 47.76
CA SER A 31 -4.90 5.17 46.80
C SER A 31 -5.42 3.82 46.27
N GLY A 32 -5.70 3.72 44.98
CA GLY A 32 -6.07 2.45 44.35
C GLY A 32 -5.96 2.42 42.83
N ARG A 33 -4.79 1.98 42.37
CA ARG A 33 -4.45 1.41 41.05
C ARG A 33 -5.59 0.69 40.30
N ARG A 34 -5.58 0.85 38.96
CA ARG A 34 -6.06 -0.02 37.85
C ARG A 34 -7.43 0.27 37.22
N PRO A 35 -7.46 0.67 35.93
CA PRO A 35 -8.49 0.25 34.98
C PRO A 35 -8.19 -1.19 34.52
N GLY A 36 -9.07 -2.12 34.88
CA GLY A 36 -9.05 -3.50 34.41
C GLY A 36 -9.71 -3.63 33.04
N THR A 37 -8.92 -4.12 32.08
CA THR A 37 -9.26 -5.20 31.15
C THR A 37 -10.60 -5.12 30.40
N SER A 38 -10.61 -4.49 29.23
CA SER A 38 -11.40 -5.00 28.11
C SER A 38 -10.57 -6.03 27.36
N LYS A 39 -11.09 -7.25 27.40
CA LYS A 39 -10.61 -8.47 26.77
C LYS A 39 -10.68 -8.32 25.25
N VAL A 40 -9.54 -8.09 24.62
CA VAL A 40 -9.37 -8.25 23.17
C VAL A 40 -8.64 -9.57 22.97
N PRO A 41 -9.13 -10.52 22.15
CA PRO A 41 -8.36 -11.70 21.81
C PRO A 41 -7.21 -11.32 20.87
N ASP A 42 -5.99 -11.40 21.38
CA ASP A 42 -4.73 -11.47 20.64
C ASP A 42 -4.73 -12.73 19.76
N ASN A 43 -4.68 -12.56 18.44
CA ASN A 43 -4.30 -13.65 17.55
C ASN A 43 -3.82 -13.14 16.19
N ILE A 44 -2.87 -12.21 16.16
CA ILE A 44 -2.01 -12.00 14.99
C ILE A 44 -0.66 -11.49 15.50
N SER A 45 0.33 -12.37 15.66
CA SER A 45 1.77 -12.06 15.52
C SER A 45 2.60 -13.30 15.88
N GLN A 46 2.75 -14.22 14.92
CA GLN A 46 3.83 -15.19 14.95
C GLN A 46 4.23 -15.46 13.50
N ALA A 47 5.26 -14.75 13.02
CA ALA A 47 6.16 -15.21 11.95
C ALA A 47 7.23 -14.16 11.61
N HIS A 48 7.88 -13.52 12.59
CA HIS A 48 9.12 -12.77 12.30
C HIS A 48 9.99 -12.72 13.55
N ASP A 49 10.81 -13.74 13.76
CA ASP A 49 12.13 -13.59 14.37
C ASP A 49 12.90 -14.88 14.13
N GLU A 50 14.01 -14.79 13.40
CA GLU A 50 15.30 -15.42 13.73
C GLU A 50 16.22 -15.23 12.51
N LEU A 51 17.29 -14.45 12.70
CA LEU A 51 18.65 -14.62 12.17
C LEU A 51 19.36 -13.27 11.99
N ALA A 52 19.78 -12.68 13.11
CA ALA A 52 20.90 -11.74 13.12
C ALA A 52 21.59 -11.74 14.49
N LYS A 53 22.64 -12.55 14.66
CA LYS A 53 23.70 -12.26 15.65
C LYS A 53 25.06 -12.38 14.98
N THR A 54 25.65 -11.20 14.84
CA THR A 54 26.96 -10.87 14.32
C THR A 54 28.09 -11.29 15.27
N ALA A 55 29.12 -11.88 14.67
CA ALA A 55 30.57 -11.83 14.94
C ALA A 55 31.11 -11.66 16.38
N GLU A 56 32.08 -12.50 16.75
CA GLU A 56 33.50 -12.12 16.69
C GLU A 56 34.47 -13.27 17.06
N ARG A 57 35.64 -13.21 16.38
CA ARG A 57 36.99 -13.65 16.81
C ARG A 57 37.55 -14.98 16.26
N GLY A 58 38.42 -14.86 15.24
CA GLY A 58 39.51 -15.80 14.96
C GLY A 58 39.90 -15.94 13.48
N ARG A 59 41.07 -15.42 13.10
CA ARG A 59 41.74 -15.35 11.77
C ARG A 59 42.97 -16.31 11.79
N PRO A 60 43.72 -16.63 10.70
CA PRO A 60 43.43 -16.96 9.27
C PRO A 60 44.07 -18.30 8.80
N GLU A 61 43.56 -18.96 7.75
CA GLU A 61 44.33 -19.83 6.81
C GLU A 61 43.58 -19.75 5.46
N GLU A 62 44.01 -18.93 4.50
CA GLU A 62 44.92 -19.28 3.38
C GLU A 62 44.51 -20.57 2.66
N GLU A 63 43.80 -20.45 1.54
CA GLU A 63 44.18 -21.02 0.25
C GLU A 63 43.15 -20.60 -0.81
N GLY A 64 43.68 -20.08 -1.93
CA GLY A 64 42.89 -19.43 -2.95
C GLY A 64 42.01 -20.38 -3.75
N GLN A 65 40.91 -19.83 -4.27
CA GLN A 65 40.42 -20.04 -5.63
C GLN A 65 39.07 -19.29 -5.74
N GLN A 66 39.10 -18.12 -6.41
CA GLN A 66 37.90 -17.66 -7.11
C GLN A 66 37.54 -18.72 -8.15
N PRO A 67 36.25 -19.07 -8.26
CA PRO A 67 35.57 -18.62 -9.48
C PRO A 67 34.19 -18.04 -9.19
N THR A 68 33.97 -16.87 -9.80
CA THR A 68 32.69 -16.32 -10.20
C THR A 68 31.76 -17.38 -10.80
N LYS A 69 30.59 -17.59 -10.21
CA LYS A 69 29.46 -18.28 -10.85
C LYS A 69 28.14 -17.54 -10.54
N GLN A 70 27.80 -16.59 -11.39
CA GLN A 70 26.51 -16.65 -12.09
C GLN A 70 26.73 -17.53 -13.34
N PRO A 71 25.71 -18.05 -14.05
CA PRO A 71 24.26 -17.82 -13.93
C PRO A 71 23.41 -19.10 -14.06
N ASP A 72 22.31 -19.23 -13.31
CA ASP A 72 21.22 -20.16 -13.69
C ASP A 72 19.87 -19.56 -13.25
N SER A 73 19.55 -18.38 -13.79
CA SER A 73 18.15 -18.00 -13.93
C SER A 73 17.61 -18.80 -15.12
N ASP A 74 17.01 -19.95 -14.81
CA ASP A 74 16.17 -20.67 -15.74
C ASP A 74 14.91 -19.82 -16.03
N SER A 75 15.08 -18.82 -16.90
CA SER A 75 13.97 -18.05 -17.48
C SER A 75 13.30 -18.91 -18.55
N THR A 76 12.59 -19.95 -18.11
CA THR A 76 11.71 -20.71 -18.99
C THR A 76 10.36 -20.00 -19.09
N THR A 77 10.23 -19.08 -20.06
CA THR A 77 9.02 -18.57 -20.80
C THR A 77 9.23 -17.09 -21.19
N SER A 78 9.18 -16.62 -22.44
CA SER A 78 8.70 -17.14 -23.72
C SER A 78 9.40 -16.36 -24.85
N ASP A 79 9.62 -17.02 -25.98
CA ASP A 79 9.80 -16.46 -27.34
C ASP A 79 10.49 -15.09 -27.49
N GLY A 80 11.83 -15.05 -27.43
CA GLY A 80 12.66 -14.08 -28.17
C GLY A 80 12.40 -12.57 -28.01
N GLU A 81 11.51 -12.15 -27.13
CA GLU A 81 11.13 -10.76 -26.91
C GLU A 81 12.16 -10.11 -26.00
N THR A 82 12.78 -9.02 -26.48
CA THR A 82 13.76 -8.29 -25.69
C THR A 82 13.04 -7.53 -24.57
N PRO A 83 13.69 -7.31 -23.41
CA PRO A 83 13.10 -6.53 -22.32
C PRO A 83 12.62 -5.13 -22.77
N ASP A 84 13.39 -4.49 -23.66
CA ASP A 84 13.01 -3.22 -24.27
C ASP A 84 11.74 -3.33 -25.12
N ALA A 85 11.60 -4.39 -25.92
CA ALA A 85 10.41 -4.61 -26.75
C ALA A 85 9.17 -4.86 -25.89
N PHE A 86 9.32 -5.60 -24.78
CA PHE A 86 8.25 -5.80 -23.82
C PHE A 86 7.83 -4.45 -23.19
N VAL A 87 8.78 -3.64 -22.71
CA VAL A 87 8.48 -2.34 -22.10
C VAL A 87 7.76 -1.39 -23.07
N ASP A 88 8.21 -1.32 -24.31
CA ASP A 88 7.54 -0.55 -25.37
C ASP A 88 6.15 -1.11 -25.71
N SER A 89 5.98 -2.44 -25.64
CA SER A 89 4.69 -3.08 -25.87
C SER A 89 3.64 -2.67 -24.84
N ILE A 90 4.00 -2.38 -23.59
CA ILE A 90 3.02 -2.03 -22.54
C ILE A 90 2.23 -0.76 -22.90
N VAL A 91 2.85 0.17 -23.62
CA VAL A 91 2.20 1.41 -24.06
C VAL A 91 1.32 1.15 -25.30
N SER A 92 1.83 0.36 -26.25
CA SER A 92 1.18 0.12 -27.55
C SER A 92 0.09 -0.96 -27.50
N ASP A 93 0.35 -2.03 -26.76
CA ASP A 93 -0.54 -3.14 -26.43
C ASP A 93 -0.53 -3.40 -24.91
N PRO A 94 -1.34 -2.65 -24.15
CA PRO A 94 -1.45 -2.82 -22.70
C PRO A 94 -1.85 -4.24 -22.27
N LYS A 95 -2.41 -5.07 -23.16
CA LYS A 95 -2.77 -6.46 -22.82
C LYS A 95 -1.55 -7.32 -22.51
N SER A 96 -0.35 -6.92 -22.96
CA SER A 96 0.89 -7.68 -22.75
C SER A 96 1.28 -7.90 -21.29
N VAL A 97 0.78 -7.06 -20.36
CA VAL A 97 1.01 -7.25 -18.92
C VAL A 97 0.12 -8.33 -18.30
N ALA A 98 -0.95 -8.76 -18.98
CA ALA A 98 -1.86 -9.76 -18.45
C ALA A 98 -1.15 -11.10 -18.25
N GLY A 99 -1.34 -11.69 -17.07
CA GLY A 99 -0.67 -12.93 -16.65
C GLY A 99 0.74 -12.75 -16.10
N ARG A 100 1.33 -11.55 -16.16
CA ARG A 100 2.65 -11.27 -15.59
C ARG A 100 2.56 -10.87 -14.11
N SER A 101 3.50 -11.37 -13.31
CA SER A 101 3.66 -10.99 -11.91
C SER A 101 4.30 -9.59 -11.78
N ALA A 102 4.18 -8.97 -10.60
CA ALA A 102 4.81 -7.66 -10.36
C ALA A 102 6.35 -7.77 -10.39
N GLU A 103 6.88 -8.89 -9.92
CA GLU A 103 8.29 -9.23 -9.91
C GLU A 103 8.82 -9.39 -11.34
N ASP A 104 8.12 -10.13 -12.20
CA ASP A 104 8.51 -10.29 -13.60
C ASP A 104 8.49 -8.96 -14.34
N ILE A 105 7.43 -8.16 -14.15
CA ILE A 105 7.34 -6.83 -14.76
C ILE A 105 8.52 -5.97 -14.30
N ALA A 106 8.81 -5.91 -12.99
CA ALA A 106 9.94 -5.14 -12.48
C ALA A 106 11.28 -5.62 -13.04
N GLN A 107 11.46 -6.94 -13.18
CA GLN A 107 12.66 -7.51 -13.77
C GLN A 107 12.84 -7.06 -15.23
N GLN A 108 11.78 -7.12 -16.05
CA GLN A 108 11.83 -6.65 -17.44
C GLN A 108 12.19 -5.16 -17.55
N PHE A 109 11.65 -4.30 -16.68
CA PHE A 109 12.05 -2.89 -16.64
C PHE A 109 13.51 -2.71 -16.24
N ASN A 110 13.99 -3.44 -15.23
CA ASN A 110 15.39 -3.37 -14.80
C ASN A 110 16.35 -3.86 -15.90
N ASP A 111 15.99 -4.92 -16.63
CA ASP A 111 16.77 -5.47 -17.74
C ASP A 111 16.79 -4.52 -18.96
N ALA A 112 15.73 -3.75 -19.17
CA ALA A 112 15.67 -2.65 -20.15
C ALA A 112 16.39 -1.36 -19.66
N GLY A 113 17.01 -1.39 -18.48
CA GLY A 113 17.76 -0.25 -17.95
C GLY A 113 16.92 0.81 -17.23
N TYR A 114 15.65 0.53 -16.93
CA TYR A 114 14.78 1.39 -16.13
C TYR A 114 14.69 0.87 -14.69
N PRO A 115 15.23 1.58 -13.69
CA PRO A 115 15.15 1.13 -12.30
C PRO A 115 13.69 0.95 -11.85
N ALA A 116 13.34 -0.28 -11.48
CA ALA A 116 12.01 -0.64 -11.04
C ALA A 116 12.03 -1.31 -9.66
N THR A 117 11.09 -0.91 -8.79
CA THR A 117 10.96 -1.43 -7.43
C THR A 117 9.57 -1.98 -7.17
N VAL A 118 9.52 -3.17 -6.58
CA VAL A 118 8.27 -3.84 -6.18
C VAL A 118 7.92 -3.49 -4.74
N GLN A 119 6.69 -3.06 -4.49
CA GLN A 119 6.22 -2.66 -3.17
C GLN A 119 4.76 -3.04 -2.96
N GLN A 120 4.45 -3.63 -1.80
CA GLN A 120 3.07 -3.91 -1.42
C GLN A 120 2.30 -2.61 -1.16
N SER A 121 1.07 -2.53 -1.65
CA SER A 121 0.18 -1.41 -1.37
C SER A 121 -0.20 -1.38 0.12
N THR A 122 -0.13 -0.21 0.73
CA THR A 122 -0.55 0.01 2.12
C THR A 122 -1.97 0.59 2.23
N LYS A 123 -2.68 0.69 1.09
CA LYS A 123 -4.03 1.26 1.04
C LYS A 123 -5.04 0.33 1.69
N LYS A 124 -6.15 0.89 2.19
CA LYS A 124 -7.28 0.07 2.67
C LYS A 124 -8.16 -0.38 1.49
N GLY A 125 -8.88 -1.48 1.66
CA GLY A 125 -9.82 -2.04 0.68
C GLY A 125 -9.14 -2.84 -0.44
N THR A 126 -9.84 -3.09 -1.55
CA THR A 126 -9.33 -3.89 -2.69
C THR A 126 -8.03 -3.34 -3.29
N SER A 127 -7.80 -2.03 -3.17
CA SER A 127 -6.53 -1.39 -3.57
C SER A 127 -5.35 -1.70 -2.64
N GLY A 128 -5.58 -2.24 -1.45
CA GLY A 128 -4.55 -2.70 -0.51
C GLY A 128 -3.91 -4.03 -0.88
N ASN A 129 -4.62 -4.85 -1.65
CA ASN A 129 -4.12 -6.15 -2.11
C ASN A 129 -3.19 -6.03 -3.33
N ALA A 130 -2.96 -4.81 -3.81
CA ALA A 130 -2.16 -4.56 -5.00
C ALA A 130 -0.67 -4.64 -4.68
N VAL A 131 0.08 -5.27 -5.57
CA VAL A 131 1.54 -5.13 -5.64
C VAL A 131 1.85 -4.02 -6.63
N GLN A 132 2.67 -3.04 -6.23
CA GLN A 132 3.03 -1.89 -7.07
C GLN A 132 4.44 -2.05 -7.61
N VAL A 133 4.63 -1.79 -8.90
CA VAL A 133 5.91 -1.69 -9.58
C VAL A 133 6.14 -0.23 -9.90
N ARG A 134 7.02 0.42 -9.13
CA ARG A 134 7.40 1.82 -9.33
C ARG A 134 8.59 1.89 -10.26
N ILE A 135 8.42 2.59 -11.38
CA ILE A 135 9.41 2.68 -12.45
C ILE A 135 9.98 4.09 -12.45
N GLN A 136 11.31 4.20 -12.50
CA GLN A 136 12.03 5.46 -12.50
C GLN A 136 12.71 5.67 -13.86
N GLY A 137 12.66 6.91 -14.38
CA GLY A 137 13.38 7.29 -15.60
C GLY A 137 12.72 6.85 -16.91
N HIS A 138 11.62 6.09 -16.89
CA HIS A 138 10.87 5.76 -18.09
C HIS A 138 10.02 6.96 -18.55
N PRO A 139 9.99 7.28 -19.86
CA PRO A 139 9.33 8.50 -20.37
C PRO A 139 7.81 8.50 -20.16
N GLU A 140 7.17 7.34 -20.32
CA GLU A 140 5.70 7.24 -20.30
C GLU A 140 5.16 6.55 -19.06
N ILE A 141 5.64 5.35 -18.71
CA ILE A 141 5.15 4.56 -17.59
C ILE A 141 5.82 4.98 -16.28
N THR A 142 5.03 5.20 -15.23
CA THR A 142 5.53 5.62 -13.90
C THR A 142 5.24 4.59 -12.81
N ASN A 143 4.14 3.86 -12.94
CA ASN A 143 3.72 2.87 -11.95
C ASN A 143 2.79 1.83 -12.57
N ILE A 144 2.98 0.56 -12.24
CA ILE A 144 2.07 -0.53 -12.59
C ILE A 144 1.58 -1.17 -11.30
N GLN A 145 0.27 -1.40 -11.17
CA GLN A 145 -0.31 -2.07 -10.02
C GLN A 145 -0.91 -3.39 -10.47
N VAL A 146 -0.41 -4.48 -9.91
CA VAL A 146 -0.90 -5.84 -10.12
C VAL A 146 -1.87 -6.17 -8.99
N HIS A 147 -3.10 -6.49 -9.33
CA HIS A 147 -4.11 -6.91 -8.37
C HIS A 147 -4.40 -8.39 -8.57
N PRO A 148 -4.35 -9.25 -7.53
CA PRO A 148 -4.67 -10.68 -7.64
C PRO A 148 -6.17 -10.95 -7.81
N GLY A 149 -6.99 -9.89 -7.82
CA GLY A 149 -8.45 -9.97 -7.86
C GLY A 149 -9.11 -9.97 -6.48
N GLY A 150 -10.40 -10.28 -6.48
CA GLY A 150 -11.24 -10.33 -5.29
C GLY A 150 -11.86 -8.99 -4.87
N GLY A 151 -12.72 -9.06 -3.86
CA GLY A 151 -13.40 -7.90 -3.30
C GLY A 151 -14.58 -7.43 -4.16
N ARG A 152 -14.60 -6.14 -4.53
CA ARG A 152 -15.77 -5.50 -5.18
C ARG A 152 -15.76 -5.55 -6.71
N HIS A 153 -14.57 -5.64 -7.30
CA HIS A 153 -14.38 -5.44 -8.74
C HIS A 153 -14.31 -6.76 -9.50
N THR A 154 -13.62 -7.76 -8.97
CA THR A 154 -13.49 -9.07 -9.61
C THR A 154 -13.70 -10.18 -8.58
N PRO A 155 -14.07 -11.40 -9.01
CA PRO A 155 -13.96 -12.60 -8.20
C PRO A 155 -12.54 -12.82 -7.69
N GLU A 156 -12.42 -13.62 -6.64
CA GLU A 156 -11.11 -14.07 -6.16
C GLU A 156 -10.42 -14.90 -7.24
N GLY A 157 -9.13 -14.61 -7.50
CA GLY A 157 -8.37 -15.28 -8.55
C GLY A 157 -8.56 -14.70 -9.96
N SER A 158 -9.32 -13.61 -10.11
CA SER A 158 -9.44 -12.86 -11.37
C SER A 158 -8.56 -11.59 -11.32
N PRO A 159 -7.29 -11.68 -11.74
CA PRO A 159 -6.34 -10.58 -11.62
C PRO A 159 -6.67 -9.43 -12.58
N TYR A 160 -6.16 -8.24 -12.25
CA TYR A 160 -6.21 -7.10 -13.14
C TYR A 160 -5.03 -6.18 -12.90
N TRP A 161 -4.70 -5.36 -13.90
CA TRP A 161 -3.57 -4.44 -13.85
C TRP A 161 -4.04 -2.99 -14.03
N LYS A 162 -3.36 -2.08 -13.35
CA LYS A 162 -3.50 -0.64 -13.58
C LYS A 162 -2.14 -0.03 -13.91
N ILE A 163 -2.01 0.45 -15.14
CA ILE A 163 -0.82 1.13 -15.64
C ILE A 163 -1.06 2.62 -15.50
N SER A 164 -0.13 3.31 -14.85
CA SER A 164 -0.16 4.77 -14.66
C SER A 164 0.91 5.38 -15.54
N THR A 165 0.47 6.14 -16.53
CA THR A 165 1.34 6.84 -17.49
C THR A 165 1.39 8.34 -17.19
N SER A 166 2.49 8.99 -17.56
CA SER A 166 2.69 10.43 -17.48
C SER A 166 1.93 11.18 -18.58
N THR A 167 1.67 10.53 -19.72
CA THR A 167 1.12 11.11 -20.94
C THR A 167 -0.37 10.79 -21.15
N ALA A 168 -0.75 9.52 -21.11
CA ALA A 168 -2.10 9.02 -21.44
C ALA A 168 -3.01 8.83 -20.22
N GLY A 169 -2.52 9.14 -19.01
CA GLY A 169 -3.26 8.91 -17.77
C GLY A 169 -3.23 7.44 -17.34
N LYS A 170 -4.39 6.87 -17.00
CA LYS A 170 -4.51 5.50 -16.46
C LYS A 170 -5.00 4.55 -17.53
N ILE A 171 -4.38 3.39 -17.61
CA ILE A 171 -4.85 2.27 -18.43
C ILE A 171 -5.18 1.12 -17.48
N TRP A 172 -6.36 0.54 -17.65
CA TRP A 172 -6.87 -0.58 -16.87
C TRP A 172 -6.93 -1.81 -17.76
N VAL A 173 -6.23 -2.86 -17.37
CA VAL A 173 -6.22 -4.16 -18.06
C VAL A 173 -7.00 -5.11 -17.17
N ILE A 174 -8.23 -5.42 -17.56
CA ILE A 174 -9.23 -6.04 -16.69
C ILE A 174 -9.85 -7.27 -17.36
N PRO A 175 -10.40 -8.21 -16.58
CA PRO A 175 -11.17 -9.30 -17.15
C PRO A 175 -12.56 -8.83 -17.63
N GLU A 176 -13.26 -9.64 -18.44
CA GLU A 176 -14.62 -9.36 -18.91
C GLU A 176 -15.61 -9.20 -17.75
N ASP A 177 -15.47 -10.01 -16.71
CA ASP A 177 -16.36 -10.03 -15.54
C ASP A 177 -16.06 -8.92 -14.51
N PHE A 178 -15.18 -7.98 -14.84
CA PHE A 178 -14.86 -6.83 -14.01
C PHE A 178 -16.07 -5.90 -13.81
N ARG A 179 -16.43 -5.67 -12.55
CA ARG A 179 -17.57 -4.85 -12.14
C ARG A 179 -17.20 -3.38 -12.02
N GLY A 180 -18.02 -2.53 -12.65
CA GLY A 180 -17.83 -1.07 -12.64
C GLY A 180 -16.74 -0.60 -13.60
N ALA A 181 -16.51 -1.33 -14.69
CA ALA A 181 -15.57 -0.94 -15.73
C ALA A 181 -15.93 0.43 -16.35
N ASP A 182 -17.23 0.69 -16.52
CA ASP A 182 -17.75 1.94 -17.09
C ASP A 182 -17.50 3.17 -16.20
N ASP A 183 -17.27 2.97 -14.91
CA ASP A 183 -16.98 4.02 -13.94
C ASP A 183 -15.47 4.29 -13.79
N LEU A 184 -14.62 3.53 -14.49
CA LEU A 184 -13.17 3.69 -14.41
C LEU A 184 -12.72 4.92 -15.19
N ASN A 185 -11.98 5.80 -14.51
CA ASN A 185 -11.33 6.91 -15.19
C ASN A 185 -10.05 6.43 -15.87
N GLY A 186 -10.02 6.44 -17.20
CA GLY A 186 -8.87 6.03 -18.01
C GLY A 186 -9.26 5.24 -19.26
N ASN A 187 -8.27 4.67 -19.93
CA ASN A 187 -8.49 3.67 -20.97
C ASN A 187 -8.73 2.30 -20.32
N VAL A 188 -9.68 1.54 -20.85
CA VAL A 188 -10.05 0.22 -20.34
C VAL A 188 -9.84 -0.81 -21.45
N VAL A 189 -9.09 -1.86 -21.14
CA VAL A 189 -8.70 -2.91 -22.07
C VAL A 189 -9.06 -4.26 -21.45
N ARG A 190 -9.83 -5.07 -22.17
CA ARG A 190 -10.16 -6.45 -21.75
C ARG A 190 -9.16 -7.44 -22.33
N TYR A 191 -8.62 -8.34 -21.51
CA TYR A 191 -7.55 -9.27 -21.94
C TYR A 191 -8.07 -10.66 -22.34
N ASP A 192 -9.33 -10.96 -22.03
CA ASP A 192 -10.03 -12.23 -22.22
C ASP A 192 -11.18 -12.13 -23.24
N GLU A 193 -11.21 -11.05 -24.02
CA GLU A 193 -12.12 -10.83 -25.17
C GLU A 193 -11.60 -11.47 -26.46
#